data_AF-A0A508AYX0-F1
#
_entry.id   AF-A0A508AYX0-F1
#
_cell.length_a   1.000
_cell.length_b   1.000
_cell.length_c   1.000
_cell.angle_alpha   90.00
_cell.angle_beta   90.00
_cell.angle_gamma   90.00
#
_symmetry.space_group_name_H-M   'P 1'
#
loop_
_entity.id
_entity.type
_entity.pdbx_description
1 polymer ?
#
loop_
_entity_poly.entity_id
_entity_poly.type
_entity_poly.pdbx_seq_one_letter_code
_entity_poly.pdbx_strand_id
1 'polypeptide(L)'
;MIDLPLFSSPTEAFGRVAGVLDLDTLPHEGDVFPWPQEWMEAGSPCFGGASQNRIWYIAPWELDSAQYLVGMYGFVFDSAADAMKCCSFFERTGFDTFEY
;
A
#
# COMPACT_ATOMS: atom_id res chain seq x y z
N MET A 1 3.27 -8.61 -6.08
CA MET A 1 4.00 -8.08 -4.92
C MET A 1 3.80 -6.57 -4.86
N ILE A 2 3.42 -6.07 -3.71
CA ILE A 2 3.21 -4.66 -3.41
C ILE A 2 4.37 -4.16 -2.56
N ASP A 3 4.88 -2.98 -2.87
CA ASP A 3 5.81 -2.23 -2.02
C ASP A 3 5.22 -0.85 -1.74
N LEU A 4 4.78 -0.65 -0.50
CA LEU A 4 4.01 0.51 -0.06
C LEU A 4 4.70 1.22 1.11
N PRO A 5 5.34 2.37 0.88
CA PRO A 5 5.85 3.21 1.96
C PRO A 5 4.72 3.83 2.79
N LEU A 6 4.95 3.98 4.09
CA LEU A 6 4.08 4.66 5.03
C LEU A 6 4.86 5.79 5.72
N PHE A 7 4.22 6.95 5.86
CA PHE A 7 4.82 8.15 6.44
C PHE A 7 3.92 8.71 7.55
N SER A 8 4.49 8.98 8.73
CA SER A 8 3.77 9.59 9.86
C SER A 8 3.58 11.10 9.70
N SER A 9 4.26 11.71 8.72
CA SER A 9 4.10 13.08 8.23
C SER A 9 4.73 13.21 6.82
N PRO A 10 4.53 14.30 6.07
CA PRO A 10 5.13 14.46 4.74
C PRO A 10 6.67 14.36 4.69
N THR A 11 7.34 14.46 5.84
CA THR A 11 8.81 14.46 5.94
C THR A 11 9.37 13.33 6.80
N GLU A 12 8.51 12.48 7.38
CA GLU A 12 8.91 11.45 8.33
C GLU A 12 8.43 10.07 7.85
N ALA A 13 9.40 9.24 7.46
CA ALA A 13 9.15 7.86 7.11
C ALA A 13 8.80 7.08 8.39
N PHE A 14 7.73 6.29 8.33
CA PHE A 14 7.28 5.46 9.44
C PHE A 14 7.62 3.99 9.22
N GLY A 15 7.35 3.50 8.01
CA GLY A 15 7.57 2.09 7.69
C GLY A 15 7.22 1.76 6.24
N ARG A 16 7.08 0.46 5.97
CA ARG A 16 6.58 -0.07 4.70
C ARG A 16 5.67 -1.27 4.90
N VAL A 17 4.74 -1.41 3.97
CA VAL A 17 3.84 -2.56 3.81
C VAL A 17 4.29 -3.32 2.57
N ALA A 18 4.43 -4.63 2.69
CA ALA A 18 4.79 -5.50 1.58
C ALA A 18 3.95 -6.77 1.58
N GLY A 19 3.49 -7.21 0.41
CA GLY A 19 2.64 -8.39 0.33
C GLY A 19 2.18 -8.72 -1.08
N VAL A 20 1.55 -9.87 -1.22
CA VAL A 20 0.98 -10.32 -2.50
C VAL A 20 -0.51 -9.99 -2.50
N LEU A 21 -0.97 -9.43 -3.61
CA LEU A 21 -2.39 -9.21 -3.89
C LEU A 21 -2.66 -9.73 -5.29
N ASP A 22 -3.71 -10.56 -5.41
CA ASP A 22 -4.20 -11.03 -6.69
C ASP A 22 -5.09 -9.94 -7.31
N LEU A 23 -4.80 -9.61 -8.58
CA LEU A 23 -5.55 -8.63 -9.35
C LEU A 23 -6.06 -9.29 -10.63
N ASP A 24 -7.31 -8.99 -11.00
CA ASP A 24 -7.89 -9.48 -12.26
C ASP A 24 -7.23 -8.84 -13.50
N THR A 25 -6.66 -7.64 -13.34
CA THR A 25 -6.02 -6.90 -14.43
C THR A 25 -4.80 -6.17 -13.89
N LEU A 26 -3.72 -6.20 -14.68
CA LEU A 26 -2.51 -5.43 -14.36
C LEU A 26 -2.83 -3.93 -14.47
N PRO A 27 -2.60 -3.13 -13.41
CA PRO A 27 -2.84 -1.69 -13.48
C PRO A 27 -1.74 -0.97 -14.27
N HIS A 28 -1.86 0.34 -14.46
CA HIS A 28 -0.84 1.15 -15.12
C HIS A 28 -0.14 2.11 -14.15
N GLU A 29 1.07 2.52 -14.51
CA GLU A 29 1.80 3.56 -13.78
C GLU A 29 1.02 4.89 -13.79
N GLY A 30 1.03 5.59 -12.66
CA GLY A 30 0.31 6.85 -12.45
C GLY A 30 -1.16 6.70 -12.07
N ASP A 31 -1.77 5.54 -12.32
CA ASP A 31 -3.14 5.25 -11.88
C ASP A 31 -3.23 5.09 -10.37
N VAL A 32 -4.44 5.25 -9.85
CA VAL A 32 -4.77 4.83 -8.49
C VAL A 32 -4.68 3.30 -8.41
N PHE A 33 -4.04 2.80 -7.36
CA PHE A 33 -3.97 1.36 -7.14
C PHE A 33 -5.38 0.79 -6.82
N PRO A 34 -5.81 -0.29 -7.51
CA PRO A 34 -7.16 -0.86 -7.35
C PRO A 34 -7.24 -1.75 -6.10
N TRP A 35 -7.28 -1.12 -4.92
CA TRP A 35 -7.47 -1.84 -3.66
C TRP A 35 -8.81 -2.61 -3.66
N PRO A 36 -8.89 -3.76 -2.96
CA PRO A 36 -10.15 -4.48 -2.78
C PRO A 36 -11.25 -3.56 -2.22
N GLN A 37 -12.44 -3.60 -2.81
CA GLN A 37 -13.52 -2.68 -2.49
C GLN A 37 -13.94 -2.80 -1.02
N GLU A 38 -13.96 -4.02 -0.49
CA GLU A 38 -14.27 -4.32 0.89
C GLU A 38 -13.28 -3.67 1.88
N TRP A 39 -12.02 -3.43 1.48
CA TRP A 39 -11.03 -2.74 2.31
C TRP A 39 -11.29 -1.24 2.37
N MET A 40 -11.69 -0.66 1.24
CA MET A 40 -12.03 0.75 1.14
C MET A 40 -13.34 1.06 1.91
N GLU A 41 -14.31 0.17 1.85
CA GLU A 41 -15.62 0.32 2.52
C GLU A 41 -15.58 0.03 4.02
N ALA A 42 -14.60 -0.75 4.51
CA ALA A 42 -14.45 -1.08 5.92
C ALA A 42 -14.11 0.13 6.84
N GLY A 43 -14.10 1.35 6.31
CA GLY A 43 -13.72 2.56 7.06
C GLY A 43 -12.25 2.51 7.50
N SER A 44 -11.41 1.82 6.73
CA SER A 44 -9.99 1.68 7.03
C SER A 44 -9.33 3.06 7.11
N PRO A 45 -8.50 3.31 8.14
CA PRO A 45 -7.77 4.58 8.26
C PRO A 45 -6.77 4.79 7.12
N CYS A 46 -6.46 3.75 6.33
CA CYS A 46 -5.58 3.83 5.17
C CYS A 46 -6.23 4.48 3.95
N PHE A 47 -7.56 4.36 3.80
CA PHE A 47 -8.26 4.64 2.53
C PHE A 47 -9.26 5.81 2.65
N GLY A 48 -9.19 6.59 3.73
CA GLY A 48 -10.01 7.78 3.92
C GLY A 48 -9.41 9.03 3.27
N GLY A 49 -10.19 9.70 2.39
CA GLY A 49 -9.82 10.98 1.76
C GLY A 49 -9.43 10.87 0.28
N ALA A 50 -8.98 11.98 -0.33
CA ALA A 50 -8.46 12.02 -1.71
C ALA A 50 -7.13 11.28 -1.91
N SER A 51 -6.60 10.70 -0.83
CA SER A 51 -5.31 10.03 -0.71
C SER A 51 -5.36 8.60 -1.26
N GLN A 52 -5.96 8.40 -2.44
CA GLN A 52 -5.83 7.14 -3.14
C GLN A 52 -4.38 6.99 -3.62
N ASN A 53 -3.69 5.96 -3.13
CA ASN A 53 -2.28 5.76 -3.46
C ASN A 53 -2.12 5.52 -4.96
N ARG A 54 -1.14 6.19 -5.56
CA ARG A 54 -0.83 6.05 -6.97
C ARG A 54 0.33 5.09 -7.17
N ILE A 55 0.28 4.40 -8.29
CA ILE A 55 1.35 3.52 -8.73
C ILE A 55 2.50 4.38 -9.24
N TRP A 56 3.68 4.20 -8.65
CA TRP A 56 4.91 4.84 -9.09
C TRP A 56 5.62 4.03 -10.18
N TYR A 57 5.69 2.71 -10.03
CA TYR A 57 6.29 1.84 -11.03
C TYR A 57 5.71 0.43 -11.01
N ILE A 58 5.80 -0.27 -12.14
CA ILE A 58 5.48 -1.70 -12.26
C ILE A 58 6.66 -2.42 -12.93
N ALA A 59 7.16 -3.47 -12.28
CA ALA A 59 8.26 -4.29 -12.80
C ALA A 59 7.93 -5.79 -12.68
N PRO A 60 8.43 -6.66 -13.56
CA PRO A 60 8.37 -8.10 -13.34
C PRO A 60 9.03 -8.46 -12.01
N TRP A 61 8.43 -9.38 -11.25
CA TRP A 61 9.04 -9.88 -10.02
C TRP A 61 10.07 -10.95 -10.35
N GLU A 62 11.31 -10.77 -9.86
CA GLU A 62 12.45 -11.61 -10.27
C GLU A 62 12.32 -13.08 -9.87
N LEU A 63 11.54 -13.38 -8.81
CA LEU A 63 11.39 -14.73 -8.27
C LEU A 63 10.21 -15.50 -8.86
N ASP A 64 9.27 -14.81 -9.51
CA ASP A 64 8.08 -15.41 -10.09
C ASP A 64 7.61 -14.62 -11.31
N SER A 65 7.72 -15.21 -12.50
CA SER A 65 7.32 -14.60 -13.76
C SER A 65 5.82 -14.32 -13.89
N ALA A 66 4.98 -14.93 -13.04
CA ALA A 66 3.55 -14.63 -12.97
C ALA A 66 3.23 -13.43 -12.07
N GLN A 67 4.23 -12.90 -11.36
CA GLN A 67 4.06 -11.78 -10.44
C GLN A 67 4.74 -10.52 -10.95
N TYR A 68 4.14 -9.39 -10.60
CA TYR A 68 4.73 -8.07 -10.78
C TYR A 68 5.01 -7.44 -9.42
N LEU A 69 6.11 -6.72 -9.32
CA LEU A 69 6.35 -5.74 -8.27
C LEU A 69 5.67 -4.44 -8.64
N VAL A 70 4.81 -3.96 -7.76
CA VAL A 70 4.14 -2.66 -7.89
C VAL A 70 4.63 -1.77 -6.75
N GLY A 71 5.38 -0.74 -7.11
CA GLY A 71 5.82 0.29 -6.17
C GLY A 71 4.85 1.46 -6.16
N MET A 72 4.58 2.00 -4.97
CA MET A 72 3.61 3.06 -4.76
C MET A 72 4.23 4.32 -4.16
N TYR A 73 3.61 5.49 -4.40
CA TYR A 73 4.09 6.78 -3.86
C TYR A 73 4.00 6.88 -2.33
N GLY A 74 3.22 6.02 -1.69
CA GLY A 74 3.15 5.89 -0.24
C GLY A 74 1.98 6.63 0.41
N PHE A 75 1.56 6.16 1.59
CA PHE A 75 0.53 6.83 2.37
C PHE A 75 1.16 7.81 3.36
N VAL A 76 0.60 9.02 3.41
CA VAL A 76 1.00 10.06 4.35
C VAL A 76 -0.11 10.26 5.36
N PHE A 77 0.22 10.08 6.64
CA PHE A 77 -0.69 10.24 7.76
C PHE A 77 -0.39 11.52 8.54
N ASP A 78 -1.33 11.93 9.40
CA ASP A 78 -1.16 13.09 10.28
C ASP A 78 -0.44 12.73 11.59
N SER A 79 -0.30 11.44 11.88
CA SER A 79 0.35 10.95 13.09
C SER A 79 0.90 9.54 12.94
N ALA A 80 1.90 9.20 13.76
CA ALA A 80 2.39 7.83 13.90
C ALA A 80 1.30 6.86 14.40
N ALA A 81 0.34 7.34 15.21
CA ALA A 81 -0.77 6.53 15.67
C ALA A 81 -1.70 6.13 14.52
N ASP A 82 -1.92 7.00 13.53
CA ASP A 82 -2.73 6.68 12.36
C ASP A 82 -1.98 5.78 11.37
N ALA A 83 -0.68 6.01 11.19
CA ALA A 83 0.19 5.10 10.43
C ALA A 83 0.17 3.67 11.02
N MET A 84 0.27 3.56 12.36
CA MET A 84 0.19 2.28 13.07
C MET A 84 -1.16 1.58 12.88
N LYS A 85 -2.28 2.30 12.95
CA LYS A 85 -3.61 1.69 12.67
C LYS A 85 -3.67 1.15 11.25
N CYS A 86 -3.01 1.80 10.30
CA CYS A 86 -2.92 1.32 8.93
C CYS A 86 -2.03 0.06 8.81
N CYS A 87 -0.88 0.00 9.49
CA CYS A 87 -0.08 -1.23 9.60
C CYS A 87 -0.92 -2.40 10.14
N SER A 88 -1.61 -2.21 11.26
CA SER A 88 -2.45 -3.25 11.86
C SER A 88 -3.62 -3.66 10.96
N PHE A 89 -4.08 -2.78 10.06
CA PHE A 89 -5.04 -3.16 9.02
C PHE A 89 -4.40 -4.14 8.02
N PHE A 90 -3.24 -3.78 7.45
CA PHE A 90 -2.55 -4.60 6.46
C PHE A 90 -2.09 -5.96 7.00
N GLU A 91 -1.59 -6.01 8.24
CA GLU A 91 -1.23 -7.27 8.91
C GLU A 91 -2.40 -8.25 8.98
N ARG A 92 -3.61 -7.75 9.30
CA ARG A 92 -4.82 -8.58 9.36
C ARG A 92 -5.27 -9.08 7.98
N THR A 93 -4.86 -8.39 6.92
CA THR A 93 -5.10 -8.82 5.53
C THR A 93 -4.00 -9.74 4.99
N GLY A 94 -2.98 -10.07 5.80
CA GLY A 94 -1.90 -10.97 5.42
C GLY A 94 -0.69 -10.30 4.76
N PHE A 95 -0.58 -8.98 4.85
CA PHE A 95 0.61 -8.26 4.42
C PHE A 95 1.62 -8.16 5.56
N ASP A 96 2.91 -8.14 5.20
CA ASP A 96 3.98 -7.86 6.12
C ASP A 96 4.15 -6.34 6.30
N THR A 97 4.47 -5.93 7.53
CA THR A 97 4.75 -4.56 7.92
C THR A 97 6.15 -4.46 8.52
N PHE A 98 6.84 -3.35 8.22
CA PHE A 98 8.18 -3.09 8.73
C PHE A 98 8.25 -1.62 9.16
N GLU A 99 8.53 -1.38 10.44
CA GLU A 99 8.78 -0.04 10.99
C GLU A 99 10.27 0.33 10.83
N TYR A 100 10.57 1.62 10.71
CA TYR A 100 11.93 2.16 10.58
C TYR A 100 12.57 2.56 11.91
#